data_AF-A0A345YB92-F1
#
_entry.id   AF-A0A345YB92-F1
#
_cell.length_a   1.000
_cell.length_b   1.000
_cell.length_c   1.000
_cell.angle_alpha   90.00
_cell.angle_beta   90.00
_cell.angle_gamma   90.00
#
_symmetry.space_group_name_H-M   'P 1'
#
loop_
_entity.id
_entity.type
_entity.pdbx_description
1 polymer ?
#
loop_
_entity_poly.entity_id
_entity_poly.type
_entity_poly.pdbx_seq_one_letter_code
_entity_poly.pdbx_strand_id
1 'polypeptide(L)'
;MKFRFALTAAATVALAACGSTEDASTEAEADTVEIAADEALADIDAQPVEDPAANVDETAPGREDMSPSEEAQIQEAGDNAADTAAAAMDAMSEDTGN
;
A
#
# COMPACT_ATOMS: atom_id res chain seq x y z
N MET A 1 -17.62 27.35 -11.48
CA MET A 1 -17.02 26.17 -12.17
C MET A 1 -15.92 26.54 -13.19
N LYS A 2 -15.19 27.66 -13.03
CA LYS A 2 -14.12 28.09 -13.98
C LYS A 2 -12.69 27.92 -13.43
N PHE A 3 -12.56 27.73 -12.12
CA PHE A 3 -11.28 27.56 -11.43
C PHE A 3 -10.64 26.17 -11.57
N ARG A 4 -11.45 25.14 -11.90
CA ARG A 4 -10.96 23.76 -12.02
C ARG A 4 -10.18 23.50 -13.31
N PHE A 5 -10.49 24.20 -14.39
CA PHE A 5 -9.78 24.08 -15.67
C PHE A 5 -8.42 24.78 -15.69
N ALA A 6 -8.24 25.81 -14.87
CA ALA A 6 -6.96 26.52 -14.76
C ALA A 6 -5.89 25.69 -14.03
N LEU A 7 -6.32 24.86 -13.07
CA LEU A 7 -5.41 24.08 -12.22
C LEU A 7 -4.80 22.90 -12.99
N THR A 8 -5.56 22.28 -13.89
CA THR A 8 -5.09 21.18 -14.74
C THR A 8 -4.06 21.62 -15.77
N ALA A 9 -4.15 22.86 -16.27
CA ALA A 9 -3.19 23.40 -17.24
C ALA A 9 -1.84 23.76 -16.62
N ALA A 10 -1.81 24.16 -15.34
CA ALA A 10 -0.56 24.44 -14.63
C ALA A 10 0.19 23.15 -14.27
N ALA A 11 -0.54 22.05 -14.00
CA ALA A 11 0.04 20.77 -13.64
C ALA A 11 0.87 20.13 -14.77
N THR A 12 0.46 20.30 -16.05
CA THR A 12 1.19 19.75 -17.20
C THR A 12 2.49 20.50 -17.48
N VAL A 13 2.54 21.81 -17.20
CA VAL A 13 3.77 22.62 -17.33
C VAL A 13 4.77 22.30 -16.20
N ALA A 14 4.28 22.03 -14.98
CA ALA A 14 5.12 21.59 -13.87
C ALA A 14 5.70 20.17 -14.10
N LEU A 15 4.94 19.27 -14.72
CA LEU A 15 5.43 17.94 -15.12
C LEU A 15 6.50 18.01 -16.21
N ALA A 16 6.40 18.96 -17.14
CA ALA A 16 7.43 19.20 -18.16
C ALA A 16 8.74 19.74 -17.56
N ALA A 17 8.67 20.48 -16.45
CA ALA A 17 9.86 20.94 -15.72
C ALA A 17 10.50 19.85 -14.83
N CYS A 18 9.73 18.82 -14.44
CA CYS A 18 10.23 17.61 -13.76
C CYS A 18 10.51 16.44 -14.73
N GLY A 19 10.29 16.67 -16.02
CA GLY A 19 10.43 15.68 -17.10
C GLY A 19 11.54 16.03 -18.09
N SER A 20 12.54 16.82 -17.68
CA SER A 20 13.81 16.87 -18.41
C SER A 20 14.45 15.49 -18.27
N THR A 21 14.31 14.66 -19.30
CA THR A 21 15.10 13.43 -19.49
C THR A 21 16.55 13.82 -19.80
N GLU A 22 17.19 14.54 -18.89
CA GLU A 22 18.64 14.48 -18.80
C GLU A 22 18.94 13.02 -18.45
N ASP A 23 19.63 12.31 -19.34
CA ASP A 23 20.00 10.92 -19.13
C ASP A 23 20.91 10.84 -17.90
N ALA A 24 20.32 10.55 -16.74
CA ALA A 24 21.06 10.35 -15.49
C ALA A 24 22.00 9.12 -15.55
N SER A 25 21.91 8.34 -16.62
CA SER A 25 22.77 7.18 -16.89
C SER A 25 24.23 7.56 -17.18
N THR A 26 24.54 8.83 -17.47
CA THR A 26 25.90 9.25 -17.82
C THR A 26 26.78 9.63 -16.62
N GLU A 27 26.21 9.95 -15.46
CA GLU A 27 26.98 10.40 -14.27
C GLU A 27 27.15 9.32 -13.20
N ALA A 28 26.39 8.22 -13.28
CA ALA A 28 26.48 7.10 -12.34
C ALA A 28 27.38 5.99 -12.89
N GLU A 29 28.69 6.23 -12.94
CA GLU A 29 29.64 5.12 -12.94
C GLU A 29 29.51 4.44 -11.58
N ALA A 30 28.87 3.26 -11.54
CA ALA A 30 28.83 2.46 -10.33
C ALA A 30 30.28 2.05 -10.05
N ASP A 31 30.91 2.68 -9.06
CA ASP A 31 32.17 2.22 -8.51
C ASP A 31 31.99 0.75 -8.13
N THR A 32 32.51 -0.16 -8.95
CA THR A 32 32.45 -1.58 -8.67
C THR A 32 33.41 -1.81 -7.51
N VAL A 33 32.87 -1.85 -6.30
CA VAL A 33 33.63 -2.30 -5.14
C VAL A 33 34.04 -3.74 -5.44
N GLU A 34 35.33 -3.97 -5.65
CA GLU A 34 35.96 -5.26 -5.94
C GLU A 34 35.95 -6.17 -4.70
N ILE A 35 34.81 -6.29 -4.05
CA ILE A 35 34.58 -7.26 -2.98
C ILE A 35 34.20 -8.57 -3.68
N ALA A 36 34.95 -9.63 -3.38
CA ALA A 36 34.60 -10.96 -3.88
C ALA A 36 33.17 -11.29 -3.44
N ALA A 37 32.35 -11.87 -4.32
CA ALA A 37 30.96 -12.20 -4.01
C ALA A 37 30.84 -13.06 -2.73
N ASP A 38 31.84 -13.90 -2.47
CA ASP A 38 31.94 -14.73 -1.27
C ASP A 38 32.15 -13.92 0.02
N GLU A 39 32.84 -12.78 -0.05
CA GLU A 39 33.05 -11.89 1.10
C GLU A 39 31.78 -11.08 1.42
N ALA A 40 30.98 -10.73 0.41
CA ALA A 40 29.68 -10.08 0.61
C ALA A 40 28.61 -11.02 1.20
N LEU A 41 28.74 -12.33 0.97
CA LEU A 41 27.84 -13.38 1.46
C LEU A 41 28.36 -14.07 2.73
N ALA A 42 29.51 -13.65 3.26
CA ALA A 42 30.06 -14.21 4.49
C ALA A 42 29.09 -14.01 5.65
N ASP A 43 28.96 -15.03 6.50
CA ASP A 43 28.12 -14.98 7.69
C ASP A 43 28.62 -13.90 8.66
N ILE A 44 27.69 -13.27 9.37
CA ILE A 44 28.01 -12.31 10.42
C ILE A 44 28.16 -13.07 11.75
N ASP A 45 29.40 -13.24 12.21
CA ASP A 45 29.72 -13.87 13.50
C ASP A 45 29.38 -12.99 14.73
N ALA A 46 29.06 -11.71 14.49
CA ALA A 46 28.74 -10.78 15.56
C ALA A 46 27.44 -11.19 16.28
N GLN A 47 27.51 -11.33 17.60
CA GLN A 47 26.32 -11.53 18.42
C GLN A 47 25.45 -10.27 18.37
N PRO A 48 24.11 -10.41 18.28
CA PRO A 48 23.21 -9.27 18.37
C PRO A 48 23.48 -8.47 19.65
N VAL A 49 23.57 -7.15 19.54
CA VAL A 49 23.63 -6.26 20.71
C VAL A 49 22.22 -6.20 21.31
N GLU A 50 22.12 -6.40 22.62
CA GLU A 50 20.85 -6.25 23.32
C GLU A 50 20.38 -4.79 23.23
N ASP A 51 19.21 -4.58 22.63
CA ASP A 51 18.50 -3.30 22.69
C ASP A 51 17.60 -3.29 23.94
N PRO A 52 17.86 -2.43 24.94
CA PRO A 52 17.02 -2.30 26.13
C PRO A 52 15.57 -1.93 25.81
N ALA A 53 15.32 -1.37 24.63
CA ALA A 53 14.01 -1.02 24.13
C ALA A 53 13.34 -2.11 23.26
N ALA A 54 14.01 -3.22 22.95
CA ALA A 54 13.39 -4.27 22.14
C ALA A 54 12.17 -4.93 22.79
N ASN A 55 12.11 -4.90 24.13
CA ASN A 55 11.02 -5.46 24.92
C ASN A 55 10.27 -4.40 25.71
N VAL A 56 10.31 -3.11 25.31
CA VAL A 56 9.28 -2.22 25.84
C VAL A 56 7.97 -2.82 25.37
N ASP A 57 7.12 -3.19 26.34
CA ASP A 57 5.69 -3.28 26.10
C ASP A 57 5.28 -1.85 25.71
N GLU A 58 5.50 -1.51 24.43
CA GLU A 58 4.61 -0.58 23.76
C GLU A 58 3.28 -1.25 23.97
N THR A 59 2.53 -0.79 24.97
CA THR A 59 1.15 -1.18 25.19
C THR A 59 0.55 -1.17 23.81
N ALA A 60 0.43 -2.35 23.19
CA ALA A 60 -0.22 -2.49 21.90
C ALA A 60 -1.51 -1.71 22.11
N PRO A 61 -1.84 -0.71 21.25
CA PRO A 61 -3.09 0.04 21.44
C PRO A 61 -4.13 -1.04 21.67
N GLY A 62 -4.59 -1.09 22.94
CA GLY A 62 -5.14 -2.33 23.48
C GLY A 62 -6.19 -2.77 22.51
N ARG A 63 -6.15 -4.02 22.02
CA ARG A 63 -7.12 -4.54 21.05
C ARG A 63 -8.45 -3.89 21.39
N GLU A 64 -8.85 -2.88 20.61
CA GLU A 64 -9.99 -2.08 21.02
C GLU A 64 -11.15 -3.06 20.92
N ASP A 65 -11.68 -3.45 22.07
CA ASP A 65 -12.84 -4.32 22.12
C ASP A 65 -13.90 -3.57 21.31
N MET A 66 -14.21 -4.15 20.16
CA MET A 66 -15.11 -3.54 19.19
C MET A 66 -16.42 -3.26 19.90
N SER A 67 -16.93 -2.03 19.77
CA SER A 67 -18.18 -1.72 20.46
C SER A 67 -19.29 -2.64 19.96
N PRO A 68 -20.26 -3.04 20.80
CA PRO A 68 -21.40 -3.85 20.35
C PRO A 68 -22.12 -3.23 19.14
N SER A 69 -22.07 -1.90 19.02
CA SER A 69 -22.62 -1.14 17.91
C SER A 69 -21.83 -1.32 16.61
N GLU A 70 -20.50 -1.39 16.65
CA GLU A 70 -19.67 -1.64 15.47
C GLU A 70 -19.83 -3.09 14.99
N GLU A 71 -19.91 -4.04 15.92
CA GLU A 71 -20.11 -5.45 15.58
C GLU A 71 -21.48 -5.69 14.92
N ALA A 72 -22.52 -5.03 15.42
CA ALA A 72 -23.85 -5.04 14.79
C ALA A 72 -23.85 -4.42 13.38
N GLN A 73 -23.12 -3.33 13.17
CA GLN A 73 -23.01 -2.68 11.85
C GLN A 73 -22.30 -3.57 10.83
N ILE A 74 -21.26 -4.29 11.25
CA ILE A 74 -20.54 -5.24 10.37
C ILE A 74 -21.45 -6.39 9.98
N GLN A 75 -22.23 -6.90 10.93
CA GLN A 75 -23.15 -8.00 10.66
C GLN A 75 -24.28 -7.58 9.70
N GLU A 76 -24.87 -6.41 9.93
CA GLU A 76 -25.89 -5.85 9.03
C GLU A 76 -25.32 -5.55 7.63
N ALA A 77 -24.08 -5.05 7.53
CA ALA A 77 -23.42 -4.86 6.24
C ALA A 77 -23.19 -6.20 5.50
N GLY A 78 -22.85 -7.25 6.23
CA GLY A 78 -22.70 -8.61 5.69
C GLY A 78 -24.01 -9.17 5.15
N ASP A 79 -25.09 -9.05 5.93
CA ASP A 79 -26.42 -9.52 5.54
C ASP A 79 -26.93 -8.80 4.28
N ASN A 80 -26.80 -7.47 4.23
CA ASN A 80 -27.16 -6.68 3.05
C ASN A 80 -26.35 -7.06 1.80
N ALA A 81 -25.07 -7.39 1.96
CA ALA A 81 -24.22 -7.84 0.85
C ALA A 81 -24.65 -9.24 0.34
N ALA A 82 -25.00 -10.15 1.24
CA ALA A 82 -25.53 -11.47 0.89
C ALA A 82 -26.85 -11.37 0.15
N ASP A 83 -27.78 -10.52 0.61
CA ASP A 83 -29.06 -10.28 -0.04
C ASP A 83 -28.88 -9.68 -1.44
N THR A 84 -27.94 -8.73 -1.58
CA THR A 84 -27.61 -8.13 -2.88
C THR A 84 -27.03 -9.18 -3.84
N ALA A 85 -26.15 -10.06 -3.34
CA ALA A 85 -25.57 -11.12 -4.15
C ALA A 85 -26.63 -12.14 -4.60
N ALA A 86 -27.57 -12.51 -3.71
CA ALA A 86 -28.69 -13.38 -4.06
C ALA A 86 -29.58 -12.77 -5.14
N ALA A 87 -29.96 -11.49 -4.98
CA ALA A 87 -30.76 -10.79 -5.99
C ALA A 87 -30.06 -10.68 -7.35
N ALA A 88 -28.73 -10.48 -7.35
CA ALA A 88 -27.95 -10.47 -8.59
C ALA A 88 -27.92 -11.84 -9.28
N MET A 89 -27.82 -12.94 -8.51
CA MET A 89 -27.85 -14.30 -9.06
C MET A 89 -29.23 -14.66 -9.63
N ASP A 90 -30.31 -14.26 -8.96
CA ASP A 90 -31.67 -14.43 -9.47
C ASP A 90 -31.85 -13.67 -10.78
N ALA A 91 -31.44 -12.40 -10.84
CA ALA A 91 -31.54 -11.59 -12.06
C ALA A 91 -30.74 -12.17 -13.24
N MET A 92 -29.54 -12.74 -12.99
CA MET A 92 -28.77 -13.42 -14.03
C MET A 92 -29.43 -14.73 -14.50
N SER A 93 -30.14 -15.42 -13.61
CA SER A 93 -30.88 -16.65 -13.92
C SER A 93 -32.16 -16.36 -14.72
N GLU A 94 -32.81 -15.22 -14.46
CA GLU A 94 -33.96 -14.73 -15.22
C GLU A 94 -33.55 -14.26 -16.63
N ASP A 95 -32.36 -13.66 -16.79
CA ASP A 95 -31.84 -13.19 -18.09
C ASP A 95 -31.43 -14.33 -19.05
N THR A 96 -31.11 -15.52 -18.53
CA THR A 96 -30.78 -16.71 -19.34
C THR A 96 -31.99 -17.62 -19.65
N GLY A 97 -33.17 -17.30 -19.12
CA GLY A 97 -34.39 -18.10 -19.23
C GLY A 97 -35.39 -17.70 -20.32
N ASN A 98 -35.08 -16.68 -21.15
CA ASN A 98 -35.89 -16.25 -22.30
C ASN A 98 -35.13 -16.40 -23.63
#